data_AF-A0A179DAT3-F1
#
_entry.id   AF-A0A179DAT3-F1
#
_cell.length_a   1.000
_cell.length_b   1.000
_cell.length_c   1.000
_cell.angle_alpha   90.00
_cell.angle_beta   90.00
_cell.angle_gamma   90.00
#
_symmetry.space_group_name_H-M   'P 1'
#
loop_
_entity.id
_entity.type
_entity.pdbx_description
1 polymer ?
#
loop_
_entity_poly.entity_id
_entity_poly.type
_entity_poly.pdbx_seq_one_letter_code
_entity_poly.pdbx_strand_id
1 'polypeptide(L)'
;MSFAQKSDQKTKPNIIFILVDDMGYGDVGVFFQNQRKAKNDRTEPWMITPMLDKMAAEGAILPQQYAAAPVCAPSRASILLGVSQGHANVRDNQFDKALEDNYTIANTLKAQGYITAAVGKWGLQGKDKSNSWPAHPLKRGFDYYYGYIGHGDGHEHYPKEGLYKGAKDVWENYTEVSSGLDKCYTGDLFTAVAKNYIIKHQKGAEAEKPFFMYLAYDTPHAVLELPTQAYPAGGGLNGGMKWLGKKGEMINTASGKPDSYVYPAYANATYDDDSNPNTPEVAWPDTYKRFASVNHRIDDQIGDLIQLLKDLNIAENTLVVFTSDNGPSKESYLPKSFVDYEADFFNSFGPFDGIKRDVLEGGEREPTIVWWPGKIKPNTVVKTPNISYDWMPTLPKQQALKHRLGLMAFL
;
A
#
# COMPACT_ATOMS: atom_id res chain seq x y z
N MET A 1 47.07 16.96 7.94
CA MET A 1 46.17 15.79 8.04
C MET A 1 45.23 15.87 6.86
N SER A 2 45.32 14.88 5.96
CA SER A 2 44.56 14.82 4.71
C SER A 2 43.10 14.52 5.01
N PHE A 3 42.19 15.40 4.60
CA PHE A 3 40.77 15.07 4.48
C PHE A 3 40.63 14.13 3.28
N ALA A 4 40.65 12.83 3.54
CA ALA A 4 40.26 11.85 2.54
C ALA A 4 38.76 12.08 2.24
N GLN A 5 38.51 12.69 1.09
CA GLN A 5 37.24 12.64 0.38
C GLN A 5 36.85 11.16 0.30
N LYS A 6 35.85 10.72 1.09
CA LYS A 6 35.20 9.43 0.84
C LYS A 6 34.70 9.50 -0.60
N SER A 7 35.26 8.67 -1.47
CA SER A 7 34.84 8.55 -2.86
C SER A 7 33.33 8.34 -2.92
N ASP A 8 32.65 9.09 -3.79
CA ASP A 8 31.28 8.86 -4.27
C ASP A 8 31.17 7.47 -4.94
N GLN A 9 31.33 6.38 -4.18
CA GLN A 9 30.73 5.13 -4.60
C GLN A 9 29.23 5.37 -4.52
N LYS A 10 28.59 5.46 -5.68
CA LYS A 10 27.12 5.51 -5.80
C LYS A 10 26.55 4.31 -5.07
N THR A 11 26.16 4.49 -3.81
CA THR A 11 25.45 3.49 -3.02
C THR A 11 24.13 3.22 -3.73
N LYS A 12 23.82 1.94 -3.92
CA LYS A 12 22.50 1.56 -4.43
C LYS A 12 21.46 2.02 -3.40
N PRO A 13 20.33 2.60 -3.82
CA PRO A 13 19.32 3.03 -2.87
C PRO A 13 18.56 1.83 -2.33
N ASN A 14 18.04 1.96 -1.10
CA ASN A 14 16.96 1.11 -0.65
C ASN A 14 15.69 1.44 -1.44
N ILE A 15 14.81 0.47 -1.60
CA ILE A 15 13.57 0.63 -2.34
C ILE A 15 12.42 0.09 -1.50
N ILE A 16 11.39 0.91 -1.27
CA ILE A 16 10.12 0.49 -0.69
C ILE A 16 9.03 0.74 -1.71
N PHE A 17 8.41 -0.33 -2.18
CA PHE A 17 7.27 -0.28 -3.09
C PHE A 17 6.01 -0.61 -2.29
N ILE A 18 5.23 0.43 -2.00
CA ILE A 18 4.00 0.36 -1.21
C ILE A 18 2.81 0.25 -2.16
N LEU A 19 2.04 -0.81 -2.00
CA LEU A 19 0.84 -1.10 -2.77
C LEU A 19 -0.35 -1.21 -1.81
N VAL A 20 -1.44 -0.49 -2.09
CA VAL A 20 -2.71 -0.57 -1.35
C VAL A 20 -3.80 -1.17 -2.24
N ASP A 21 -4.79 -1.82 -1.64
CA ASP A 21 -5.79 -2.64 -2.35
C ASP A 21 -7.11 -1.88 -2.51
N ASP A 22 -7.51 -1.62 -3.76
CA ASP A 22 -8.74 -0.90 -4.13
C ASP A 22 -8.82 0.59 -3.69
N MET A 23 -7.69 1.27 -3.46
CA MET A 23 -7.69 2.72 -3.23
C MET A 23 -7.79 3.47 -4.55
N GLY A 24 -8.84 4.27 -4.73
CA GLY A 24 -9.03 5.04 -5.95
C GLY A 24 -8.17 6.30 -6.01
N TYR A 25 -7.94 6.81 -7.23
CA TYR A 25 -7.23 8.07 -7.46
C TYR A 25 -7.80 9.23 -6.66
N GLY A 26 -9.13 9.27 -6.57
CA GLY A 26 -9.89 10.28 -5.88
C GLY A 26 -9.78 10.23 -4.37
N ASP A 27 -9.34 9.12 -3.77
CA ASP A 27 -9.29 8.96 -2.32
C ASP A 27 -8.16 9.77 -1.66
N VAL A 28 -7.13 10.12 -2.41
CA VAL A 28 -5.94 10.78 -1.88
C VAL A 28 -6.03 12.30 -2.04
N GLY A 29 -5.68 13.02 -0.96
CA GLY A 29 -5.75 14.48 -0.83
C GLY A 29 -5.22 15.25 -2.02
N VAL A 30 -3.91 15.13 -2.29
CA VAL A 30 -3.20 15.83 -3.37
C VAL A 30 -3.75 15.56 -4.77
N PHE A 31 -4.45 14.44 -4.97
CA PHE A 31 -5.03 14.07 -6.26
C PHE A 31 -6.47 14.57 -6.44
N PHE A 32 -7.29 14.57 -5.37
CA PHE A 32 -8.69 15.00 -5.50
C PHE A 32 -9.36 15.49 -4.20
N GLN A 33 -9.13 14.87 -3.04
CA GLN A 33 -9.90 15.26 -1.83
C GLN A 33 -9.59 16.68 -1.36
N ASN A 34 -8.37 17.19 -1.57
CA ASN A 34 -8.00 18.54 -1.11
C ASN A 34 -8.78 19.63 -1.85
N GLN A 35 -9.08 19.44 -3.13
CA GLN A 35 -9.92 20.40 -3.86
C GLN A 35 -11.38 20.35 -3.39
N ARG A 36 -11.93 19.17 -3.07
CA ARG A 36 -13.29 19.04 -2.51
C ARG A 36 -13.39 19.68 -1.14
N LYS A 37 -12.41 19.41 -0.27
CA LYS A 37 -12.27 20.08 1.02
C LYS A 37 -12.19 21.60 0.90
N ALA A 38 -11.43 22.11 -0.06
CA ALA A 38 -11.30 23.54 -0.29
C ALA A 38 -12.61 24.18 -0.81
N LYS A 39 -13.37 23.45 -1.64
CA LYS A 39 -14.71 23.84 -2.10
C LYS A 39 -15.70 23.90 -0.92
N ASN A 40 -15.52 23.02 0.07
CA ASN A 40 -16.37 22.92 1.27
C ASN A 40 -17.86 22.80 0.93
N ASP A 41 -18.16 22.09 -0.16
CA ASP A 41 -19.50 21.77 -0.60
C ASP A 41 -20.03 20.60 0.22
N ARG A 42 -21.11 20.82 0.96
CA ARG A 42 -21.65 19.84 1.92
C ARG A 42 -22.40 18.71 1.24
N THR A 43 -22.74 18.86 -0.05
CA THR A 43 -23.26 17.78 -0.91
C THR A 43 -22.15 16.83 -1.37
N GLU A 44 -20.90 17.20 -1.15
CA GLU A 44 -19.71 16.47 -1.59
C GLU A 44 -18.80 16.12 -0.39
N PRO A 45 -19.09 15.05 0.37
CA PRO A 45 -18.28 14.62 1.51
C PRO A 45 -16.81 14.37 1.13
N TRP A 46 -15.85 14.76 1.97
CA TRP A 46 -14.42 14.54 1.71
C TRP A 46 -13.68 13.92 2.89
N MET A 47 -12.60 13.20 2.61
CA MET A 47 -11.66 12.71 3.62
C MET A 47 -10.29 13.37 3.50
N ILE A 48 -9.37 13.08 4.42
CA ILE A 48 -8.05 13.72 4.48
C ILE A 48 -6.91 12.69 4.56
N THR A 49 -5.80 13.01 3.91
CA THR A 49 -4.56 12.21 3.89
C THR A 49 -3.32 13.12 4.05
N PRO A 50 -3.14 13.78 5.21
CA PRO A 50 -2.10 14.77 5.40
C PRO A 50 -0.66 14.24 5.25
N MET A 51 -0.40 12.97 5.56
CA MET A 51 0.94 12.39 5.43
C MET A 51 1.28 12.07 3.97
N LEU A 52 0.32 11.60 3.18
CA LEU A 52 0.46 11.43 1.73
C LEU A 52 0.61 12.79 1.03
N ASP A 53 -0.13 13.81 1.46
CA ASP A 53 0.04 15.18 0.95
C ASP A 53 1.45 15.71 1.22
N LYS A 54 1.97 15.44 2.42
CA LYS A 54 3.36 15.78 2.79
C LYS A 54 4.37 14.98 1.97
N MET A 55 4.16 13.67 1.77
CA MET A 55 5.02 12.83 0.93
C MET A 55 5.07 13.35 -0.51
N ALA A 56 3.93 13.78 -1.06
CA ALA A 56 3.85 14.39 -2.38
C ALA A 56 4.58 15.74 -2.46
N ALA A 57 4.39 16.60 -1.46
CA ALA A 57 5.07 17.91 -1.40
C ALA A 57 6.59 17.77 -1.29
N GLU A 58 7.07 16.76 -0.56
CA GLU A 58 8.51 16.44 -0.43
C GLU A 58 9.07 15.64 -1.62
N GLY A 59 8.22 15.13 -2.50
CA GLY A 59 8.58 14.23 -3.60
C GLY A 59 7.97 14.62 -4.94
N ALA A 60 7.47 13.61 -5.65
CA ALA A 60 6.81 13.72 -6.94
C ALA A 60 5.44 13.05 -6.93
N ILE A 61 4.49 13.62 -7.67
CA ILE A 61 3.24 12.95 -8.04
C ILE A 61 3.27 12.52 -9.51
N LEU A 62 2.67 11.36 -9.80
CA LEU A 62 2.49 10.82 -11.14
C LEU A 62 0.97 10.80 -11.44
N PRO A 63 0.37 11.94 -11.85
CA PRO A 63 -1.07 12.02 -12.07
C PRO A 63 -1.57 11.19 -13.26
N GLN A 64 -0.66 10.59 -14.03
CA GLN A 64 -0.98 9.75 -15.18
C GLN A 64 -0.42 8.33 -15.06
N GLN A 65 -0.45 7.77 -13.84
CA GLN A 65 -0.23 6.35 -13.60
C GLN A 65 -1.46 5.53 -13.98
N TYR A 66 -1.25 4.38 -14.62
CA TYR A 66 -2.29 3.41 -14.89
C TYR A 66 -1.92 2.01 -14.35
N ALA A 67 -2.90 1.31 -13.81
CA ALA A 67 -2.86 -0.12 -13.56
C ALA A 67 -2.80 -0.88 -14.89
N ALA A 68 -2.09 -2.00 -14.91
CA ALA A 68 -2.06 -2.87 -16.08
C ALA A 68 -3.38 -3.64 -16.30
N ALA A 69 -4.20 -3.76 -15.27
CA ALA A 69 -5.52 -4.37 -15.30
C ALA A 69 -6.38 -3.80 -14.17
N PRO A 70 -7.70 -3.63 -14.36
CA PRO A 70 -8.59 -3.08 -13.34
C PRO A 70 -9.01 -4.13 -12.29
N VAL A 71 -8.13 -5.08 -11.96
CA VAL A 71 -8.36 -6.16 -10.97
C VAL A 71 -7.04 -6.54 -10.30
N CYS A 72 -7.09 -6.77 -8.98
CA CYS A 72 -5.93 -6.99 -8.12
C CYS A 72 -4.93 -8.04 -8.65
N ALA A 73 -5.36 -9.29 -8.88
CA ALA A 73 -4.45 -10.39 -9.23
C ALA A 73 -3.71 -10.17 -10.58
N PRO A 74 -4.38 -9.84 -11.70
CA PRO A 74 -3.67 -9.53 -12.94
C PRO A 74 -2.81 -8.26 -12.84
N SER A 75 -3.25 -7.23 -12.12
CA SER A 75 -2.44 -6.02 -11.93
C SER A 75 -1.16 -6.30 -11.14
N ARG A 76 -1.26 -6.99 -10.01
CA ARG A 76 -0.11 -7.43 -9.17
C ARG A 76 0.85 -8.30 -9.97
N ALA A 77 0.35 -9.21 -10.80
CA ALA A 77 1.19 -10.03 -11.67
C ALA A 77 1.96 -9.17 -12.69
N SER A 78 1.30 -8.21 -13.34
CA SER A 78 1.93 -7.28 -14.26
C SER A 78 2.97 -6.38 -13.60
N ILE A 79 2.70 -5.86 -12.40
CA ILE A 79 3.67 -5.10 -11.59
C ILE A 79 4.91 -5.95 -11.36
N LEU A 80 4.73 -7.16 -10.81
CA LEU A 80 5.85 -8.01 -10.41
C LEU A 80 6.67 -8.51 -11.59
N LEU A 81 6.04 -8.86 -12.72
CA LEU A 81 6.70 -9.42 -13.90
C LEU A 81 7.22 -8.34 -14.87
N GLY A 82 6.68 -7.13 -14.82
CA GLY A 82 7.04 -6.09 -15.78
C GLY A 82 6.47 -6.31 -17.18
N VAL A 83 5.29 -6.95 -17.27
CA VAL A 83 4.68 -7.29 -18.56
C VAL A 83 3.23 -6.83 -18.65
N SER A 84 2.84 -6.39 -19.85
CA SER A 84 1.44 -6.11 -20.21
C SER A 84 0.54 -7.35 -20.07
N GLN A 85 -0.78 -7.17 -19.95
CA GLN A 85 -1.75 -8.28 -19.89
C GLN A 85 -1.75 -9.21 -21.11
N GLY A 86 -1.30 -8.74 -22.29
CA GLY A 86 -1.10 -9.60 -23.46
C GLY A 86 -0.02 -10.68 -23.26
N HIS A 87 0.92 -10.44 -22.35
CA HIS A 87 2.06 -11.33 -22.05
C HIS A 87 1.96 -11.96 -20.65
N ALA A 88 1.28 -11.32 -19.69
CA ALA A 88 1.12 -11.82 -18.33
C ALA A 88 0.46 -13.22 -18.31
N ASN A 89 0.90 -14.08 -17.38
CA ASN A 89 0.31 -15.40 -17.22
C ASN A 89 -0.98 -15.39 -16.36
N VAL A 90 -1.11 -14.46 -15.41
CA VAL A 90 -2.32 -14.25 -14.62
C VAL A 90 -3.18 -13.18 -15.27
N ARG A 91 -4.42 -13.55 -15.62
CA ARG A 91 -5.39 -12.72 -16.36
C ARG A 91 -6.77 -12.83 -15.72
N ASP A 92 -7.60 -11.79 -15.82
CA ASP A 92 -8.97 -11.79 -15.26
C ASP A 92 -9.04 -12.17 -13.76
N ASN A 93 -10.15 -12.76 -13.32
CA ASN A 93 -10.40 -13.28 -11.97
C ASN A 93 -9.68 -14.61 -11.68
N GLN A 94 -8.50 -14.85 -12.26
CA GLN A 94 -7.70 -16.04 -11.98
C GLN A 94 -7.00 -15.94 -10.62
N PHE A 95 -7.76 -15.69 -9.56
CA PHE A 95 -7.27 -15.60 -8.19
C PHE A 95 -6.50 -16.86 -7.79
N ASP A 96 -5.42 -16.65 -7.03
CA ASP A 96 -4.48 -17.68 -6.59
C ASP A 96 -3.79 -18.45 -7.73
N LYS A 97 -3.90 -17.99 -8.98
CA LYS A 97 -3.09 -18.56 -10.06
C LYS A 97 -1.62 -18.27 -9.76
N ALA A 98 -0.79 -19.30 -9.90
CA ALA A 98 0.63 -19.18 -9.66
C ALA A 98 1.23 -18.13 -10.59
N LEU A 99 1.90 -17.13 -10.04
CA LEU A 99 2.78 -16.26 -10.82
C LEU A 99 3.78 -17.13 -11.56
N GLU A 100 4.01 -16.89 -12.85
CA GLU A 100 5.00 -17.68 -13.58
C GLU A 100 6.40 -17.56 -12.96
N ASP A 101 7.19 -18.62 -13.12
CA ASP A 101 8.58 -18.63 -12.67
C ASP A 101 9.46 -17.96 -13.72
N ASN A 102 9.47 -16.63 -13.70
CA ASN A 102 10.13 -15.76 -14.67
C ASN A 102 10.83 -14.59 -13.94
N TYR A 103 11.44 -13.67 -14.68
CA TYR A 103 11.98 -12.43 -14.10
C TYR A 103 10.88 -11.66 -13.39
N THR A 104 11.14 -11.35 -12.12
CA THR A 104 10.30 -10.49 -11.28
C THR A 104 11.12 -9.28 -10.83
N ILE A 105 10.46 -8.23 -10.32
CA ILE A 105 11.14 -7.11 -9.64
C ILE A 105 12.14 -7.64 -8.60
N ALA A 106 11.68 -8.56 -7.74
CA ALA A 106 12.46 -9.09 -6.64
C ALA A 106 13.67 -9.91 -7.11
N ASN A 107 13.51 -10.89 -7.99
CA ASN A 107 14.66 -11.70 -8.41
C ASN A 107 15.66 -10.91 -9.26
N THR A 108 15.19 -9.89 -9.99
CA THR A 108 16.04 -8.99 -10.77
C THR A 108 16.86 -8.09 -9.85
N LEU A 109 16.27 -7.52 -8.80
CA LEU A 109 17.00 -6.75 -7.78
C LEU A 109 17.93 -7.63 -6.95
N LYS A 110 17.50 -8.83 -6.58
CA LYS A 110 18.33 -9.80 -5.85
C LYS A 110 19.57 -10.20 -6.64
N ALA A 111 19.45 -10.40 -7.95
CA ALA A 111 20.61 -10.62 -8.84
C ALA A 111 21.59 -9.43 -8.86
N GLN A 112 21.14 -8.23 -8.49
CA GLN A 112 21.98 -7.04 -8.32
C GLN A 112 22.48 -6.84 -6.88
N GLY A 113 22.28 -7.81 -5.98
CA GLY A 113 22.78 -7.78 -4.61
C GLY A 113 21.87 -7.09 -3.60
N TYR A 114 20.60 -6.86 -3.95
CA TYR A 114 19.59 -6.44 -2.98
C TYR A 114 19.19 -7.59 -2.07
N ILE A 115 18.93 -7.28 -0.80
CA ILE A 115 18.11 -8.14 0.06
C ILE A 115 16.65 -7.82 -0.21
N THR A 116 15.80 -8.83 -0.27
CA THR A 116 14.42 -8.67 -0.74
C THR A 116 13.41 -9.15 0.29
N ALA A 117 12.39 -8.34 0.56
CA ALA A 117 11.31 -8.67 1.48
C ALA A 117 9.95 -8.37 0.86
N ALA A 118 8.97 -9.23 1.12
CA ALA A 118 7.56 -8.97 0.84
C ALA A 118 6.77 -9.00 2.15
N VAL A 119 5.91 -8.01 2.36
CA VAL A 119 5.05 -7.91 3.54
C VAL A 119 3.62 -7.59 3.08
N GLY A 120 2.65 -8.37 3.53
CA GLY A 120 1.22 -8.18 3.25
C GLY A 120 0.64 -9.16 2.23
N LYS A 121 -0.36 -8.72 1.46
CA LYS A 121 -1.17 -9.55 0.55
C LYS A 121 -0.37 -10.01 -0.67
N TRP A 122 -0.34 -11.33 -0.89
CA TRP A 122 0.29 -11.97 -2.04
C TRP A 122 -0.72 -12.34 -3.14
N GLY A 123 -1.51 -13.40 -2.94
CA GLY A 123 -2.59 -13.82 -3.85
C GLY A 123 -2.17 -14.42 -5.20
N LEU A 124 -0.89 -14.84 -5.33
CA LEU A 124 -0.29 -15.33 -6.57
C LEU A 124 0.50 -16.64 -6.41
N GLN A 125 0.21 -17.39 -5.35
CA GLN A 125 0.97 -18.55 -4.86
C GLN A 125 0.74 -19.85 -5.64
N GLY A 126 -0.40 -19.99 -6.33
CA GLY A 126 -0.88 -21.24 -6.91
C GLY A 126 -2.03 -21.86 -6.12
N LYS A 127 -2.89 -22.62 -6.79
CA LYS A 127 -4.09 -23.24 -6.18
C LYS A 127 -3.79 -24.44 -5.27
N ASP A 128 -2.51 -24.74 -5.03
CA ASP A 128 -2.10 -25.85 -4.19
C ASP A 128 -2.39 -25.52 -2.72
N LYS A 129 -3.04 -26.47 -2.02
CA LYS A 129 -3.39 -26.36 -0.60
C LYS A 129 -2.39 -27.07 0.32
N SER A 130 -1.35 -27.69 -0.22
CA SER A 130 -0.34 -28.43 0.54
C SER A 130 0.77 -27.55 1.15
N ASN A 131 0.61 -26.22 1.09
CA ASN A 131 1.62 -25.21 1.45
C ASN A 131 2.93 -25.30 0.63
N SER A 132 2.98 -26.16 -0.39
CA SER A 132 4.12 -26.26 -1.29
C SER A 132 4.20 -25.09 -2.29
N TRP A 133 3.09 -24.37 -2.47
CA TRP A 133 2.88 -23.18 -3.31
C TRP A 133 3.96 -22.93 -4.37
N PRO A 134 3.72 -23.31 -5.65
CA PRO A 134 4.72 -23.20 -6.70
C PRO A 134 5.21 -21.77 -6.96
N ALA A 135 4.43 -20.77 -6.56
CA ALA A 135 4.75 -19.35 -6.66
C ALA A 135 4.73 -18.65 -5.29
N HIS A 136 5.13 -19.35 -4.23
CA HIS A 136 5.41 -18.72 -2.94
C HIS A 136 6.36 -17.51 -3.12
N PRO A 137 6.24 -16.41 -2.34
CA PRO A 137 7.13 -15.25 -2.45
C PRO A 137 8.63 -15.60 -2.45
N LEU A 138 9.03 -16.54 -1.58
CA LEU A 138 10.43 -17.02 -1.50
C LEU A 138 10.90 -17.76 -2.77
N LYS A 139 9.97 -18.25 -3.60
CA LYS A 139 10.24 -18.83 -4.92
C LYS A 139 10.12 -17.81 -6.05
N ARG A 140 9.81 -16.55 -5.75
CA ARG A 140 9.66 -15.43 -6.71
C ARG A 140 10.61 -14.28 -6.43
N GLY A 141 11.73 -14.59 -5.80
CA GLY A 141 12.87 -13.69 -5.64
C GLY A 141 12.99 -13.04 -4.29
N PHE A 142 12.02 -13.20 -3.38
CA PHE A 142 12.09 -12.64 -2.03
C PHE A 142 12.93 -13.51 -1.08
N ASP A 143 13.66 -12.89 -0.16
CA ASP A 143 14.40 -13.54 0.93
C ASP A 143 13.56 -13.69 2.21
N TYR A 144 12.57 -12.82 2.37
CA TYR A 144 11.67 -12.80 3.52
C TYR A 144 10.23 -12.56 3.07
N TYR A 145 9.29 -13.23 3.74
CA TYR A 145 7.86 -12.98 3.58
C TYR A 145 7.12 -12.93 4.91
N TYR A 146 6.16 -12.00 5.04
CA TYR A 146 5.18 -11.98 6.12
C TYR A 146 3.82 -11.52 5.61
N GLY A 147 2.77 -12.33 5.69
CA GLY A 147 1.41 -11.86 5.38
C GLY A 147 0.45 -12.94 4.87
N TYR A 148 -0.53 -12.48 4.09
CA TYR A 148 -1.57 -13.29 3.49
C TYR A 148 -1.16 -13.92 2.16
N ILE A 149 -1.13 -15.25 2.14
CA ILE A 149 -0.76 -16.01 0.95
C ILE A 149 -1.90 -16.01 -0.08
N GLY A 150 -3.12 -16.36 0.34
CA GLY A 150 -4.28 -16.43 -0.53
C GLY A 150 -4.85 -15.07 -0.88
N HIS A 151 -5.43 -14.94 -2.07
CA HIS A 151 -6.02 -13.69 -2.54
C HIS A 151 -7.18 -13.26 -1.63
N GLY A 152 -8.09 -14.18 -1.33
CA GLY A 152 -9.25 -13.91 -0.48
C GLY A 152 -8.94 -13.75 1.00
N ASP A 153 -7.70 -14.01 1.43
CA ASP A 153 -7.32 -13.86 2.83
C ASP A 153 -7.27 -12.38 3.23
N GLY A 154 -6.87 -11.50 2.30
CA GLY A 154 -6.91 -10.04 2.47
C GLY A 154 -8.32 -9.44 2.49
N HIS A 155 -9.37 -10.25 2.55
CA HIS A 155 -10.75 -9.77 2.69
C HIS A 155 -11.19 -9.77 4.16
N GLU A 156 -10.25 -9.93 5.09
CA GLU A 156 -10.41 -9.92 6.54
C GLU A 156 -9.20 -9.20 7.13
N HIS A 157 -9.41 -8.15 7.94
CA HIS A 157 -8.33 -7.36 8.53
C HIS A 157 -8.03 -7.75 9.99
N TYR A 158 -8.81 -8.65 10.60
CA TYR A 158 -8.49 -9.33 11.86
C TYR A 158 -8.33 -10.85 11.63
N PRO A 159 -7.14 -11.33 11.21
CA PRO A 159 -6.93 -12.72 10.80
C PRO A 159 -7.32 -13.75 11.85
N LYS A 160 -7.05 -13.45 13.13
CA LYS A 160 -7.33 -14.40 14.21
C LYS A 160 -8.82 -14.42 14.57
N GLU A 161 -9.43 -13.25 14.70
CA GLU A 161 -10.82 -13.11 15.10
C GLU A 161 -11.79 -13.48 13.98
N GLY A 162 -11.47 -13.10 12.73
CA GLY A 162 -12.27 -13.44 11.57
C GLY A 162 -13.68 -12.88 11.61
N LEU A 163 -13.84 -11.58 11.91
CA LEU A 163 -15.12 -11.01 12.36
C LEU A 163 -16.22 -11.12 11.30
N TYR A 164 -15.86 -11.04 10.02
CA TYR A 164 -16.83 -11.02 8.91
C TYR A 164 -16.63 -12.14 7.90
N LYS A 165 -15.38 -12.56 7.66
CA LYS A 165 -15.04 -13.57 6.64
C LYS A 165 -14.42 -14.82 7.24
N GLY A 166 -14.43 -14.96 8.56
CA GLY A 166 -13.84 -16.07 9.30
C GLY A 166 -12.32 -15.96 9.40
N ALA A 167 -11.72 -16.73 10.31
CA ALA A 167 -10.29 -16.67 10.55
C ALA A 167 -9.45 -16.94 9.28
N LYS A 168 -8.26 -16.34 9.24
CA LYS A 168 -7.30 -16.42 8.14
C LYS A 168 -5.91 -16.77 8.64
N ASP A 169 -5.25 -17.64 7.88
CA ASP A 169 -3.87 -17.99 8.15
C ASP A 169 -2.96 -16.83 7.71
N VAL A 170 -1.99 -16.51 8.55
CA VAL A 170 -0.94 -15.52 8.24
C VAL A 170 0.38 -16.25 8.33
N TRP A 171 1.27 -15.98 7.37
CA TRP A 171 2.50 -16.75 7.22
C TRP A 171 3.72 -15.85 7.38
N GLU A 172 4.66 -16.28 8.22
CA GLU A 172 6.03 -15.79 8.19
C GLU A 172 6.89 -16.84 7.48
N ASN A 173 7.31 -16.54 6.26
CA ASN A 173 7.90 -17.51 5.34
C ASN A 173 6.96 -18.72 5.16
N TYR A 174 7.36 -19.90 5.63
CA TYR A 174 6.55 -21.13 5.60
C TYR A 174 5.95 -21.49 6.97
N THR A 175 6.00 -20.58 7.95
CA THR A 175 5.46 -20.80 9.29
C THR A 175 4.14 -20.06 9.42
N GLU A 176 3.08 -20.80 9.72
CA GLU A 176 1.77 -20.24 10.09
C GLU A 176 1.87 -19.56 11.47
N VAL A 177 1.45 -18.30 11.58
CA VAL A 177 1.60 -17.46 12.79
C VAL A 177 0.30 -16.84 13.29
N SER A 178 -0.86 -17.06 12.63
CA SER A 178 -2.14 -16.42 12.97
C SER A 178 -2.59 -16.67 14.40
N SER A 179 -2.25 -17.83 14.98
CA SER A 179 -2.61 -18.17 16.37
C SER A 179 -2.07 -17.17 17.41
N GLY A 180 -1.06 -16.37 17.05
CA GLY A 180 -0.48 -15.32 17.90
C GLY A 180 -0.96 -13.90 17.61
N LEU A 181 -1.88 -13.71 16.66
CA LEU A 181 -2.27 -12.39 16.15
C LEU A 181 -3.54 -11.83 16.80
N ASP A 182 -3.77 -12.12 18.08
CA ASP A 182 -4.87 -11.54 18.84
C ASP A 182 -4.95 -10.03 18.61
N LYS A 183 -6.10 -9.57 18.12
CA LYS A 183 -6.46 -8.17 17.89
C LYS A 183 -5.51 -7.41 16.97
N CYS A 184 -4.73 -8.12 16.16
CA CYS A 184 -3.83 -7.50 15.20
C CYS A 184 -4.63 -7.09 13.95
N TYR A 185 -4.88 -5.79 13.82
CA TYR A 185 -5.38 -5.21 12.58
C TYR A 185 -4.29 -5.29 11.50
N THR A 186 -4.59 -5.83 10.31
CA THR A 186 -3.58 -6.19 9.28
C THR A 186 -2.76 -5.00 8.81
N GLY A 187 -3.39 -3.84 8.58
CA GLY A 187 -2.66 -2.62 8.24
C GLY A 187 -1.57 -2.31 9.28
N ASP A 188 -1.93 -2.30 10.56
CA ASP A 188 -0.99 -2.02 11.64
C ASP A 188 0.09 -3.09 11.76
N LEU A 189 -0.31 -4.35 11.60
CA LEU A 189 0.58 -5.50 11.64
C LEU A 189 1.65 -5.41 10.56
N PHE A 190 1.25 -5.17 9.31
CA PHE A 190 2.16 -5.07 8.18
C PHE A 190 3.10 -3.87 8.30
N THR A 191 2.61 -2.72 8.79
CA THR A 191 3.47 -1.57 9.11
C THR A 191 4.49 -1.92 10.20
N ALA A 192 4.08 -2.56 11.30
CA ALA A 192 4.97 -2.93 12.39
C ALA A 192 6.05 -3.93 11.94
N VAL A 193 5.68 -4.91 11.11
CA VAL A 193 6.62 -5.88 10.53
C VAL A 193 7.61 -5.19 9.60
N ALA A 194 7.14 -4.31 8.69
CA ALA A 194 7.99 -3.55 7.80
C ALA A 194 8.99 -2.68 8.57
N LYS A 195 8.53 -1.92 9.58
CA LYS A 195 9.39 -1.13 10.45
C LYS A 195 10.44 -1.98 11.15
N ASN A 196 10.02 -3.09 11.76
CA ASN A 196 10.93 -4.02 12.45
C ASN A 196 11.97 -4.61 11.51
N TYR A 197 11.58 -4.99 10.29
CA TYR A 197 12.49 -5.51 9.27
C TYR A 197 13.55 -4.48 8.90
N ILE A 198 13.15 -3.24 8.59
CA ILE A 198 14.06 -2.14 8.24
C ILE A 198 15.03 -1.86 9.39
N ILE A 199 14.53 -1.78 10.63
CA ILE A 199 15.36 -1.55 11.83
C ILE A 199 16.39 -2.67 12.01
N LYS A 200 15.98 -3.94 11.85
CA LYS A 200 16.87 -5.10 11.96
C LYS A 200 17.92 -5.11 10.85
N HIS A 201 17.52 -4.80 9.62
CA HIS A 201 18.43 -4.68 8.49
C HIS A 201 19.53 -3.66 8.78
N GLN A 202 19.15 -2.43 9.18
CA GLN A 202 20.11 -1.35 9.45
C GLN A 202 21.04 -1.63 10.64
N LYS A 203 20.63 -2.50 11.58
CA LYS A 203 21.46 -2.93 12.72
C LYS A 203 22.21 -4.25 12.47
N GLY A 204 21.93 -4.91 11.35
CA GLY A 204 22.39 -6.26 11.06
C GLY A 204 23.73 -6.29 10.34
N ALA A 205 24.26 -7.51 10.14
CA ALA A 205 25.53 -7.74 9.44
C ALA A 205 25.48 -7.34 7.95
N GLU A 206 24.29 -7.18 7.39
CA GLU A 206 24.08 -6.83 5.98
C GLU A 206 23.63 -5.38 5.77
N ALA A 207 23.78 -4.51 6.77
CA ALA A 207 23.34 -3.11 6.70
C ALA A 207 23.88 -2.32 5.49
N GLU A 208 25.06 -2.72 4.97
CA GLU A 208 25.69 -2.13 3.78
C GLU A 208 25.05 -2.57 2.45
N LYS A 209 24.27 -3.65 2.43
CA LYS A 209 23.52 -4.07 1.24
C LYS A 209 22.24 -3.23 1.13
N PRO A 210 21.81 -2.84 -0.08
CA PRO A 210 20.50 -2.21 -0.22
C PRO A 210 19.39 -3.24 -0.01
N PHE A 211 18.23 -2.81 0.45
CA PHE A 211 17.05 -3.66 0.51
C PHE A 211 15.96 -3.22 -0.47
N PHE A 212 15.16 -4.18 -0.94
CA PHE A 212 13.91 -3.98 -1.65
C PHE A 212 12.78 -4.55 -0.81
N MET A 213 11.78 -3.73 -0.51
CA MET A 213 10.58 -4.14 0.21
C MET A 213 9.35 -3.93 -0.69
N TYR A 214 8.63 -5.01 -0.95
CA TYR A 214 7.28 -4.97 -1.49
C TYR A 214 6.29 -5.00 -0.32
N LEU A 215 5.70 -3.85 0.02
CA LEU A 215 4.77 -3.68 1.13
C LEU A 215 3.35 -3.54 0.56
N ALA A 216 2.63 -4.65 0.52
CA ALA A 216 1.34 -4.76 -0.12
C ALA A 216 0.21 -4.84 0.93
N TYR A 217 -0.32 -3.69 1.32
CA TYR A 217 -1.49 -3.61 2.17
C TYR A 217 -2.71 -4.26 1.49
N ASP A 218 -3.56 -4.86 2.31
CA ASP A 218 -4.89 -5.38 1.99
C ASP A 218 -5.98 -4.32 2.20
N THR A 219 -5.68 -3.23 2.88
CA THR A 219 -6.56 -2.06 3.06
C THR A 219 -6.42 -1.08 1.88
N PRO A 220 -7.47 -0.32 1.51
CA PRO A 220 -8.80 -0.20 2.14
C PRO A 220 -9.88 -1.20 1.65
N HIS A 221 -9.52 -2.40 1.17
CA HIS A 221 -10.48 -3.35 0.61
C HIS A 221 -11.72 -3.63 1.51
N ALA A 222 -12.80 -4.00 0.83
CA ALA A 222 -14.22 -3.92 1.18
C ALA A 222 -14.76 -4.46 2.52
N VAL A 223 -13.97 -5.07 3.40
CA VAL A 223 -14.46 -5.46 4.73
C VAL A 223 -14.58 -4.26 5.66
N LEU A 224 -13.78 -3.20 5.42
CA LEU A 224 -13.84 -1.91 6.13
C LEU A 224 -13.86 -2.05 7.67
N GLU A 225 -13.14 -3.05 8.17
CA GLU A 225 -12.93 -3.21 9.61
C GLU A 225 -12.07 -2.08 10.15
N LEU A 226 -12.40 -1.65 11.36
CA LEU A 226 -11.72 -0.55 12.03
C LEU A 226 -10.61 -1.06 12.95
N PRO A 227 -9.52 -0.30 13.12
CA PRO A 227 -8.55 -0.59 14.17
C PRO A 227 -9.21 -0.53 15.55
N THR A 228 -8.52 -1.07 16.55
CA THR A 228 -9.04 -1.15 17.93
C THR A 228 -8.98 0.18 18.68
N GLN A 229 -8.11 1.09 18.24
CA GLN A 229 -7.78 2.34 18.92
C GLN A 229 -7.09 3.34 17.98
N ALA A 230 -6.86 4.56 18.50
CA ALA A 230 -6.11 5.61 17.81
C ALA A 230 -4.73 5.15 17.35
N TYR A 231 -4.21 5.76 16.27
CA TYR A 231 -2.85 5.48 15.83
C TYR A 231 -1.88 5.95 16.92
N PRO A 232 -0.86 5.14 17.29
CA PRO A 232 0.07 5.55 18.33
C PRO A 232 0.75 6.87 17.94
N ALA A 233 0.76 7.83 18.85
CA ALA A 233 1.29 9.16 18.58
C ALA A 233 2.78 9.15 18.15
N GLY A 234 3.16 10.15 17.35
CA GLY A 234 4.49 10.27 16.78
C GLY A 234 4.69 9.33 15.58
N GLY A 235 5.92 8.88 15.39
CA GLY A 235 6.29 7.95 14.33
C GLY A 235 7.76 7.54 14.45
N GLY A 236 8.26 6.85 13.44
CA GLY A 236 9.65 6.46 13.32
C GLY A 236 10.12 5.46 14.37
N LEU A 237 11.33 5.67 14.91
CA LEU A 237 11.95 4.76 15.87
C LEU A 237 11.29 4.82 17.25
N ASN A 238 10.80 6.01 17.63
CA ASN A 238 10.41 6.30 19.01
C ASN A 238 8.89 6.29 19.23
N GLY A 239 8.10 6.60 18.21
CA GLY A 239 6.64 6.61 18.24
C GLY A 239 6.01 5.64 17.24
N GLY A 240 4.73 5.85 16.95
CA GLY A 240 3.99 5.08 15.94
C GLY A 240 3.88 3.58 16.25
N MET A 241 3.74 2.79 15.19
CA MET A 241 3.58 1.34 15.26
C MET A 241 4.87 0.65 15.71
N LYS A 242 4.72 -0.30 16.63
CA LYS A 242 5.83 -1.08 17.19
C LYS A 242 5.54 -2.57 17.11
N TRP A 243 6.52 -3.31 16.62
CA TRP A 243 6.57 -4.76 16.74
C TRP A 243 7.03 -5.14 18.15
N LEU A 244 6.20 -5.89 18.87
CA LEU A 244 6.51 -6.40 20.20
C LEU A 244 6.96 -7.87 20.15
N GLY A 245 6.48 -8.64 19.17
CA GLY A 245 6.90 -10.03 18.94
C GLY A 245 6.50 -11.02 20.02
N LYS A 246 5.56 -10.64 20.90
CA LYS A 246 5.00 -11.52 21.93
C LYS A 246 3.68 -12.11 21.44
N LYS A 247 3.55 -13.44 21.47
CA LYS A 247 2.31 -14.13 21.07
C LYS A 247 1.10 -13.55 21.82
N GLY A 248 0.07 -13.13 21.07
CA GLY A 248 -1.14 -12.48 21.57
C GLY A 248 -1.02 -10.99 21.86
N GLU A 249 0.16 -10.42 21.68
CA GLU A 249 0.46 -8.99 21.83
C GLU A 249 1.55 -8.62 20.81
N MET A 250 1.36 -8.99 19.53
CA MET A 250 2.43 -8.90 18.53
C MET A 250 2.77 -7.47 18.14
N ILE A 251 1.81 -6.55 18.29
CA ILE A 251 1.93 -5.11 18.01
C ILE A 251 1.36 -4.29 19.16
N ASN A 252 1.83 -3.05 19.31
CA ASN A 252 1.37 -2.15 20.39
C ASN A 252 -0.08 -1.67 20.26
N THR A 253 -0.76 -1.97 19.15
CA THR A 253 -2.20 -1.72 18.95
C THR A 253 -3.08 -2.96 19.13
N ALA A 254 -2.50 -4.12 19.46
CA ALA A 254 -3.20 -5.38 19.73
C ALA A 254 -3.88 -5.38 21.11
N SER A 255 -4.76 -4.41 21.36
CA SER A 255 -5.51 -4.25 22.60
C SER A 255 -6.89 -3.68 22.31
N GLY A 256 -7.72 -3.43 23.31
CA GLY A 256 -9.07 -2.88 23.09
C GLY A 256 -10.04 -3.86 22.43
N LYS A 257 -11.05 -3.31 21.73
CA LYS A 257 -12.11 -4.04 21.03
C LYS A 257 -11.84 -3.98 19.53
N PRO A 258 -11.69 -5.12 18.82
CA PRO A 258 -11.68 -5.17 17.37
C PRO A 258 -12.87 -4.43 16.75
N ASP A 259 -12.64 -3.82 15.60
CA ASP A 259 -13.66 -3.11 14.83
C ASP A 259 -14.39 -2.01 15.62
N SER A 260 -13.63 -1.05 16.19
CA SER A 260 -14.24 -0.04 17.08
C SER A 260 -13.74 1.40 16.98
N TYR A 261 -12.57 1.66 16.39
CA TYR A 261 -12.04 3.02 16.33
C TYR A 261 -12.35 3.73 15.02
N VAL A 262 -13.18 4.77 15.11
CA VAL A 262 -13.41 5.75 14.04
C VAL A 262 -12.60 7.02 14.36
N TYR A 263 -11.95 7.61 13.35
CA TYR A 263 -11.21 8.85 13.56
C TYR A 263 -12.15 10.00 13.98
N PRO A 264 -11.75 10.87 14.93
CA PRO A 264 -12.58 11.98 15.40
C PRO A 264 -13.10 12.90 14.30
N ALA A 265 -12.34 13.04 13.20
CA ALA A 265 -12.74 13.82 12.02
C ALA A 265 -14.00 13.28 11.34
N TYR A 266 -14.33 12.00 11.49
CA TYR A 266 -15.41 11.32 10.78
C TYR A 266 -16.53 10.81 11.71
N ALA A 267 -16.24 10.63 13.00
CA ALA A 267 -17.17 10.05 13.98
C ALA A 267 -18.55 10.74 14.00
N ASN A 268 -18.54 12.08 13.95
CA ASN A 268 -19.73 12.93 13.96
C ASN A 268 -19.90 13.72 12.65
N ALA A 269 -19.29 13.27 11.56
CA ALA A 269 -19.40 13.96 10.27
C ALA A 269 -20.84 13.88 9.74
N THR A 270 -21.28 14.99 9.15
CA THR A 270 -22.59 15.17 8.50
C THR A 270 -22.41 15.59 7.05
N TYR A 271 -23.46 15.48 6.24
CA TYR A 271 -23.48 15.96 4.85
C TYR A 271 -24.91 16.32 4.40
N ASP A 272 -25.00 17.13 3.36
CA ASP A 272 -26.24 17.48 2.68
C ASP A 272 -26.57 16.39 1.65
N ASP A 273 -27.52 15.53 1.96
CA ASP A 273 -27.87 14.36 1.15
C ASP A 273 -28.92 14.64 0.06
N ASP A 274 -29.58 15.81 0.10
CA ASP A 274 -30.66 16.16 -0.83
C ASP A 274 -30.43 17.47 -1.60
N SER A 275 -29.27 18.11 -1.43
CA SER A 275 -28.90 19.38 -2.07
C SER A 275 -29.90 20.50 -1.79
N ASN A 276 -30.59 20.44 -0.65
CA ASN A 276 -31.58 21.41 -0.26
C ASN A 276 -31.10 22.17 0.99
N PRO A 277 -30.76 23.46 0.88
CA PRO A 277 -30.21 24.20 2.01
C PRO A 277 -31.21 24.43 3.16
N ASN A 278 -32.47 24.03 3.00
CA ASN A 278 -33.52 24.16 4.02
C ASN A 278 -33.72 22.88 4.87
N THR A 279 -33.14 21.76 4.46
CA THR A 279 -33.15 20.50 5.21
C THR A 279 -31.87 20.38 6.03
N PRO A 280 -31.95 19.89 7.29
CA PRO A 280 -30.75 19.66 8.08
C PRO A 280 -29.86 18.58 7.45
N GLU A 281 -28.54 18.78 7.49
CA GLU A 281 -27.58 17.74 7.13
C GLU A 281 -27.82 16.46 7.96
N VAL A 282 -27.58 15.32 7.33
CA VAL A 282 -27.68 14.01 7.98
C VAL A 282 -26.31 13.48 8.35
N ALA A 283 -26.23 12.58 9.33
CA ALA A 283 -24.98 11.93 9.69
C ALA A 283 -24.48 11.07 8.51
N TRP A 284 -23.15 11.03 8.32
CA TRP A 284 -22.56 10.08 7.39
C TRP A 284 -22.99 8.65 7.76
N PRO A 285 -23.40 7.83 6.78
CA PRO A 285 -23.56 6.41 7.01
C PRO A 285 -22.28 5.78 7.55
N ASP A 286 -22.40 4.79 8.43
CA ASP A 286 -21.26 4.21 9.14
C ASP A 286 -20.21 3.62 8.20
N THR A 287 -20.64 3.00 7.08
CA THR A 287 -19.78 2.51 5.99
C THR A 287 -18.76 3.55 5.52
N TYR A 288 -19.18 4.81 5.35
CA TYR A 288 -18.30 5.88 4.86
C TYR A 288 -17.40 6.44 5.96
N LYS A 289 -17.85 6.44 7.22
CA LYS A 289 -16.97 6.73 8.37
C LYS A 289 -15.86 5.69 8.50
N ARG A 290 -16.18 4.42 8.24
CA ARG A 290 -15.22 3.31 8.19
C ARG A 290 -14.23 3.49 7.07
N PHE A 291 -14.71 3.68 5.83
CA PHE A 291 -13.84 3.88 4.67
C PHE A 291 -12.87 5.05 4.86
N ALA A 292 -13.35 6.20 5.33
CA ALA A 292 -12.50 7.36 5.62
C ALA A 292 -11.49 7.08 6.74
N SER A 293 -11.89 6.33 7.78
CA SER A 293 -11.00 5.93 8.87
C SER A 293 -9.90 4.97 8.44
N VAL A 294 -10.22 4.01 7.56
CA VAL A 294 -9.25 3.06 7.00
C VAL A 294 -8.24 3.77 6.10
N ASN A 295 -8.70 4.69 5.24
CA ASN A 295 -7.80 5.52 4.41
C ASN A 295 -6.90 6.43 5.27
N HIS A 296 -7.45 7.06 6.31
CA HIS A 296 -6.64 7.84 7.26
C HIS A 296 -5.64 6.96 8.02
N ARG A 297 -6.01 5.70 8.34
CA ARG A 297 -5.09 4.76 8.98
C ARG A 297 -3.90 4.43 8.08
N ILE A 298 -4.12 4.24 6.77
CA ILE A 298 -3.05 4.07 5.79
C ILE A 298 -2.17 5.32 5.76
N ASP A 299 -2.74 6.52 5.73
CA ASP A 299 -2.00 7.78 5.77
C ASP A 299 -1.03 7.86 6.96
N ASP A 300 -1.50 7.57 8.18
CA ASP A 300 -0.66 7.51 9.38
C ASP A 300 0.48 6.49 9.24
N GLN A 301 0.20 5.31 8.68
CA GLN A 301 1.19 4.24 8.47
C GLN A 301 2.29 4.67 7.50
N ILE A 302 1.94 5.39 6.42
CA ILE A 302 2.93 5.92 5.48
C ILE A 302 3.77 7.01 6.13
N GLY A 303 3.14 7.94 6.86
CA GLY A 303 3.84 8.98 7.62
C GLY A 303 4.84 8.40 8.63
N ASP A 304 4.45 7.33 9.33
CA ASP A 304 5.28 6.62 10.29
C ASP A 304 6.51 5.95 9.63
N LEU A 305 6.32 5.29 8.48
CA LEU A 305 7.41 4.72 7.70
C LEU A 305 8.39 5.79 7.20
N ILE A 306 7.90 6.90 6.67
CA ILE A 306 8.76 8.02 6.22
C ILE A 306 9.55 8.59 7.39
N GLN A 307 8.92 8.77 8.56
CA GLN A 307 9.61 9.21 9.76
C GLN A 307 10.70 8.21 10.21
N LEU A 308 10.44 6.90 10.08
CA LEU A 308 11.43 5.87 10.38
C LEU A 308 12.69 6.01 9.52
N LEU A 309 12.52 6.25 8.21
CA LEU A 309 13.65 6.42 7.28
C LEU A 309 14.49 7.67 7.62
N LYS A 310 13.82 8.74 8.08
CA LYS A 310 14.48 9.96 8.57
C LYS A 310 15.25 9.69 9.86
N ASP A 311 14.63 9.04 10.83
CA ASP A 311 15.26 8.70 12.12
C ASP A 311 16.49 7.78 11.97
N LEU A 312 16.43 6.86 11.00
CA LEU A 312 17.54 5.95 10.66
C LEU A 312 18.63 6.60 9.80
N ASN A 313 18.47 7.86 9.38
CA ASN A 313 19.38 8.57 8.49
C ASN A 313 19.60 7.87 7.13
N ILE A 314 18.58 7.18 6.61
CA ILE A 314 18.63 6.49 5.30
C ILE A 314 17.67 7.11 4.27
N ALA A 315 16.92 8.15 4.64
CA ALA A 315 15.97 8.86 3.78
C ALA A 315 16.58 9.28 2.43
N GLU A 316 17.75 9.90 2.43
CA GLU A 316 18.42 10.41 1.22
C GLU A 316 18.83 9.30 0.24
N ASN A 317 19.00 8.07 0.72
CA ASN A 317 19.35 6.88 -0.08
C ASN A 317 18.20 5.86 -0.13
N THR A 318 16.94 6.29 0.01
CA THR A 318 15.78 5.40 -0.07
C THR A 318 14.74 5.96 -1.02
N LEU A 319 14.40 5.18 -2.04
CA LEU A 319 13.23 5.41 -2.89
C LEU A 319 12.00 4.78 -2.24
N VAL A 320 10.94 5.57 -2.06
CA VAL A 320 9.62 5.09 -1.65
C VAL A 320 8.63 5.39 -2.76
N VAL A 321 7.94 4.35 -3.24
CA VAL A 321 6.80 4.46 -4.16
C VAL A 321 5.54 4.10 -3.39
N PHE A 322 4.51 4.95 -3.43
CA PHE A 322 3.18 4.66 -2.93
C PHE A 322 2.21 4.61 -4.12
N THR A 323 1.45 3.52 -4.25
CA THR A 323 0.42 3.38 -5.28
C THR A 323 -0.65 2.36 -4.91
N SER A 324 -1.69 2.20 -5.74
CA SER A 324 -2.71 1.16 -5.62
C SER A 324 -2.58 0.11 -6.73
N ASP A 325 -3.36 -0.97 -6.70
CA ASP A 325 -3.34 -2.02 -7.73
C ASP A 325 -4.43 -1.87 -8.80
N ASN A 326 -5.45 -1.06 -8.56
CA ASN A 326 -6.51 -0.71 -9.51
C ASN A 326 -7.32 0.49 -8.97
N GLY A 327 -8.35 0.90 -9.71
CA GLY A 327 -9.34 1.88 -9.26
C GLY A 327 -10.18 1.42 -8.06
N PRO A 328 -11.06 2.29 -7.55
CA PRO A 328 -11.87 2.01 -6.37
C PRO A 328 -12.86 0.87 -6.61
N SER A 329 -13.23 0.16 -5.56
CA SER A 329 -14.14 -0.99 -5.63
C SER A 329 -15.56 -0.63 -5.19
N LYS A 330 -16.54 -1.45 -5.59
CA LYS A 330 -17.91 -1.45 -5.02
C LYS A 330 -18.21 -2.71 -4.21
N GLU A 331 -17.19 -3.49 -3.92
CA GLU A 331 -17.35 -4.66 -3.08
C GLU A 331 -17.73 -4.21 -1.66
N SER A 332 -18.55 -5.00 -0.97
CA SER A 332 -18.96 -4.78 0.41
C SER A 332 -19.04 -6.13 1.12
N TYR A 333 -18.35 -6.25 2.25
CA TYR A 333 -18.39 -7.45 3.10
C TYR A 333 -18.97 -7.20 4.49
N LEU A 334 -19.43 -5.97 4.75
CA LEU A 334 -20.16 -5.65 5.96
C LEU A 334 -21.55 -6.33 5.97
N PRO A 335 -22.15 -6.54 7.16
CA PRO A 335 -23.51 -7.05 7.27
C PRO A 335 -24.54 -6.16 6.57
N LYS A 336 -25.68 -6.72 6.15
CA LYS A 336 -26.77 -5.99 5.45
C LYS A 336 -27.39 -4.81 6.24
N SER A 337 -27.08 -4.67 7.53
CA SER A 337 -27.51 -3.52 8.33
C SER A 337 -26.73 -2.24 8.01
N PHE A 338 -25.58 -2.37 7.35
CA PHE A 338 -24.79 -1.26 6.84
C PHE A 338 -25.25 -0.91 5.42
N VAL A 339 -25.10 0.35 5.03
CA VAL A 339 -25.30 0.73 3.62
C VAL A 339 -24.17 0.13 2.80
N ASP A 340 -24.49 -0.30 1.58
CA ASP A 340 -23.46 -0.74 0.64
C ASP A 340 -22.54 0.44 0.29
N TYR A 341 -21.26 0.13 0.12
CA TYR A 341 -20.25 1.12 -0.25
C TYR A 341 -20.39 1.48 -1.73
N GLU A 342 -20.52 2.77 -2.02
CA GLU A 342 -20.46 3.31 -3.37
C GLU A 342 -19.32 4.33 -3.48
N ALA A 343 -18.54 4.22 -4.56
CA ALA A 343 -17.38 5.08 -4.80
C ALA A 343 -17.75 6.56 -4.95
N ASP A 344 -18.98 6.87 -5.36
CA ASP A 344 -19.51 8.21 -5.58
C ASP A 344 -19.52 9.08 -4.32
N PHE A 345 -19.71 8.48 -3.13
CA PHE A 345 -19.81 9.24 -1.88
C PHE A 345 -18.56 10.11 -1.66
N PHE A 346 -17.38 9.54 -1.95
CA PHE A 346 -16.10 10.25 -1.91
C PHE A 346 -15.57 10.61 -3.30
N ASN A 347 -16.31 10.33 -4.38
CA ASN A 347 -15.78 10.40 -5.74
C ASN A 347 -14.41 9.72 -5.83
N SER A 348 -14.32 8.48 -5.35
CA SER A 348 -13.04 7.74 -5.22
C SER A 348 -12.32 7.53 -6.56
N PHE A 349 -13.04 7.61 -7.68
CA PHE A 349 -12.47 7.59 -9.03
C PHE A 349 -11.90 8.96 -9.46
N GLY A 350 -12.06 10.00 -8.65
CA GLY A 350 -11.59 11.36 -8.94
C GLY A 350 -12.45 12.04 -10.01
N PRO A 351 -11.84 12.74 -10.98
CA PRO A 351 -12.57 13.38 -12.09
C PRO A 351 -12.90 12.40 -13.24
N PHE A 352 -12.71 11.10 -13.05
CA PHE A 352 -12.78 10.08 -14.11
C PHE A 352 -14.02 9.20 -13.96
N ASP A 353 -14.38 8.47 -15.01
CA ASP A 353 -15.48 7.50 -14.96
C ASP A 353 -14.98 6.08 -14.71
N GLY A 354 -15.81 5.26 -14.07
CA GLY A 354 -15.57 3.83 -13.86
C GLY A 354 -14.85 3.48 -12.56
N ILE A 355 -14.90 2.21 -12.24
CA ILE A 355 -14.38 1.61 -11.00
C ILE A 355 -13.61 0.34 -11.31
N LYS A 356 -13.07 -0.35 -10.31
CA LYS A 356 -12.51 -1.71 -10.42
C LYS A 356 -13.41 -2.57 -11.33
N ARG A 357 -12.78 -3.29 -12.26
CA ARG A 357 -13.35 -4.08 -13.37
C ARG A 357 -13.73 -3.30 -14.62
N ASP A 358 -13.76 -1.98 -14.60
CA ASP A 358 -13.97 -1.15 -15.79
C ASP A 358 -12.63 -0.80 -16.45
N VAL A 359 -12.61 -0.73 -17.77
CA VAL A 359 -11.45 -0.23 -18.56
C VAL A 359 -11.54 1.29 -18.82
N LEU A 360 -12.40 1.97 -18.06
CA LEU A 360 -12.47 3.43 -18.03
C LEU A 360 -11.39 3.98 -17.10
N GLU A 361 -11.04 5.26 -17.24
CA GLU A 361 -9.91 5.84 -16.50
C GLU A 361 -10.03 5.70 -14.99
N GLY A 362 -11.23 5.75 -14.40
CA GLY A 362 -11.42 5.58 -12.96
C GLY A 362 -11.11 4.16 -12.46
N GLY A 363 -11.23 3.13 -13.32
CA GLY A 363 -10.90 1.74 -13.01
C GLY A 363 -9.41 1.41 -13.11
N GLU A 364 -8.64 2.23 -13.84
CA GLU A 364 -7.21 1.99 -14.12
C GLU A 364 -6.29 3.10 -13.59
N ARG A 365 -6.75 4.33 -13.36
CA ARG A 365 -5.91 5.42 -12.87
C ARG A 365 -5.55 5.21 -11.39
N GLU A 366 -4.26 5.10 -11.11
CA GLU A 366 -3.75 4.88 -9.75
C GLU A 366 -3.28 6.20 -9.12
N PRO A 367 -3.54 6.46 -7.83
CA PRO A 367 -2.87 7.54 -7.10
C PRO A 367 -1.41 7.12 -6.88
N THR A 368 -0.44 7.87 -7.40
CA THR A 368 0.98 7.47 -7.34
C THR A 368 1.90 8.59 -6.89
N ILE A 369 2.55 8.36 -5.75
CA ILE A 369 3.50 9.30 -5.14
C ILE A 369 4.87 8.63 -5.08
N VAL A 370 5.91 9.35 -5.50
CA VAL A 370 7.29 8.90 -5.44
C VAL A 370 8.09 9.86 -4.56
N TRP A 371 8.70 9.32 -3.51
CA TRP A 371 9.48 10.09 -2.55
C TRP A 371 10.91 9.56 -2.50
N TRP A 372 11.87 10.45 -2.77
CA TRP A 372 13.30 10.18 -2.64
C TRP A 372 14.03 11.52 -2.49
N PRO A 373 14.16 12.05 -1.27
CA PRO A 373 14.61 13.43 -1.05
C PRO A 373 16.03 13.70 -1.58
N GLY A 374 16.88 12.67 -1.67
CA GLY A 374 18.24 12.79 -2.20
C GLY A 374 18.34 12.86 -3.73
N LYS A 375 17.23 12.71 -4.45
CA LYS A 375 17.19 12.76 -5.93
C LYS A 375 16.04 13.57 -6.50
N ILE A 376 14.86 13.47 -5.89
CA ILE A 376 13.64 14.09 -6.39
C ILE A 376 13.52 15.48 -5.79
N LYS A 377 13.36 16.48 -6.65
CA LYS A 377 13.06 17.83 -6.21
C LYS A 377 11.65 17.86 -5.59
N PRO A 378 11.45 18.51 -4.43
CA PRO A 378 10.13 18.71 -3.85
C PRO A 378 9.12 19.33 -4.84
N ASN A 379 7.85 18.94 -4.72
CA ASN A 379 6.72 19.37 -5.56
C ASN A 379 6.89 19.04 -7.06
N THR A 380 7.55 17.93 -7.37
CA THR A 380 7.68 17.48 -8.77
C THR A 380 6.35 16.89 -9.26
N VAL A 381 6.02 17.15 -10.53
CA VAL A 381 4.85 16.56 -11.20
C VAL A 381 5.35 15.87 -12.47
N VAL A 382 5.26 14.54 -12.51
CA VAL A 382 5.64 13.74 -13.68
C VAL A 382 4.40 13.53 -14.55
N LYS A 383 4.27 14.34 -15.61
CA LYS A 383 3.05 14.39 -16.43
C LYS A 383 2.96 13.33 -17.52
N THR A 384 4.05 12.63 -17.82
CA THR A 384 4.03 11.66 -18.91
C THR A 384 3.32 10.37 -18.47
N PRO A 385 2.42 9.82 -19.30
CA PRO A 385 1.75 8.57 -18.99
C PRO A 385 2.75 7.46 -18.71
N ASN A 386 2.44 6.67 -17.69
CA ASN A 386 3.19 5.47 -17.38
C ASN A 386 2.25 4.44 -16.72
N ILE A 387 2.67 3.19 -16.70
CA ILE A 387 1.81 2.06 -16.39
C ILE A 387 2.50 1.13 -15.39
N SER A 388 1.74 0.40 -14.59
CA SER A 388 2.23 -0.30 -13.40
C SER A 388 3.33 -1.34 -13.69
N TYR A 389 3.41 -1.87 -14.91
CA TYR A 389 4.52 -2.75 -15.33
C TYR A 389 5.83 -2.02 -15.68
N ASP A 390 5.86 -0.68 -15.71
CA ASP A 390 7.08 0.12 -15.91
C ASP A 390 7.99 0.11 -14.67
N TRP A 391 7.46 -0.25 -13.49
CA TRP A 391 8.25 -0.35 -12.26
C TRP A 391 9.32 -1.44 -12.33
N MET A 392 9.01 -2.60 -12.91
CA MET A 392 9.96 -3.70 -13.04
C MET A 392 11.21 -3.35 -13.86
N PRO A 393 11.14 -2.67 -15.02
CA PRO A 393 12.34 -2.19 -15.68
C PRO A 393 12.94 -0.95 -15.00
N THR A 394 12.18 -0.13 -14.28
CA THR A 394 12.67 1.12 -13.67
C THR A 394 13.53 0.88 -12.42
N LEU A 395 13.03 0.10 -11.46
CA LEU A 395 13.69 -0.10 -10.16
C LEU A 395 15.10 -0.72 -10.28
N PRO A 396 15.33 -1.76 -11.11
CA PRO A 396 16.66 -2.33 -11.29
C PRO A 396 17.57 -1.48 -12.21
N LYS A 397 17.01 -0.55 -13.01
CA LYS A 397 17.79 0.31 -13.93
C LYS A 397 18.37 1.55 -13.29
N GLN A 398 18.14 1.82 -12.00
CA GLN A 398 18.75 2.96 -11.32
C GLN A 398 20.30 2.97 -11.35
N GLN A 399 20.93 1.88 -11.82
CA GLN A 399 22.37 1.82 -12.15
C GLN A 399 22.73 2.11 -13.64
N ALA A 400 21.81 1.97 -14.61
CA ALA A 400 22.11 1.86 -16.04
C ALA A 400 21.99 3.17 -16.86
N LEU A 401 21.78 4.32 -16.21
CA LEU A 401 21.47 5.63 -16.82
C LEU A 401 22.61 6.30 -17.62
N LYS A 402 23.46 5.54 -18.33
CA LYS A 402 24.40 6.12 -19.30
C LYS A 402 24.41 5.52 -20.70
N HIS A 403 24.05 4.26 -20.95
CA HIS A 403 24.22 3.70 -22.30
C HIS A 403 23.08 2.76 -22.72
N ARG A 404 22.30 3.26 -23.69
CA ARG A 404 21.44 2.57 -24.67
C ARG A 404 19.95 2.41 -24.29
N LEU A 405 19.15 2.82 -25.29
CA LEU A 405 17.68 2.81 -25.42
C LEU A 405 16.96 3.97 -24.73
N GLY A 406 16.46 4.89 -25.55
CA GLY A 406 15.62 6.02 -25.16
C GLY A 406 14.23 5.58 -24.70
N LEU A 407 14.16 4.93 -23.54
CA LEU A 407 12.93 4.77 -22.78
C LEU A 407 13.16 5.28 -21.35
N MET A 408 12.42 6.33 -21.03
CA MET A 408 12.07 6.85 -19.70
C MET A 408 13.24 7.13 -18.73
N ALA A 409 13.84 8.31 -18.90
CA ALA A 409 14.51 9.01 -17.81
C ALA A 409 13.42 9.67 -16.94
N PHE A 410 12.89 8.95 -15.96
CA PHE A 410 12.17 9.55 -14.85
C PHE A 410 13.00 9.33 -13.59
N LEU A 411 13.24 10.45 -12.89
CA LEU A 411 14.02 10.64 -11.65
C LEU A 411 15.51 10.96 -11.86
#